data_AF-A0A970UA03-F1
#
_entry.id   AF-A0A970UA03-F1
#
_cell.length_a   1.000
_cell.length_b   1.000
_cell.length_c   1.000
_cell.angle_alpha   90.00
_cell.angle_beta   90.00
_cell.angle_gamma   90.00
#
_symmetry.space_group_name_H-M   'P 1'
#
loop_
_entity.id
_entity.type
_entity.pdbx_description
1 polymer ?
#
loop_
_entity_poly.entity_id
_entity_poly.type
_entity_poly.pdbx_seq_one_letter_code
_entity_poly.pdbx_strand_id
1 'polypeptide(L)'
;MMRKFTQLVMLWLFATLIGMSGFAQTTVTIGTGTLIDRYPLEDHWIYQRSQMLFLSGEIGMGGRITKIRWYRDDAGPNTGGDIEIWLKETTATSIVGSVWESPGTLVFSTTDIDLGSGGAWLEIDISDFDYGGSDNLLVSTYVQDAEYAAPHSNWRYTPTSTLMMRRGQDDNDNPPGLGTSYNRPNIQFDLDLDFSTIILEEGFENGGAIPASWTQEYVIGTNNWRFQNGGAGGNPAAAHSGSYNAALTHTTVGNVTKLVSPALDLSDFASPELNFWHTQAVWSGDQDELRVYYKTSLGGTWTMIPNAEWTRIKLIGQKKHLLCQTQAMIIISHLKEQMSGVVVFV
;
A
#
# COMPACT_ATOMS: atom_id res chain seq x y z
N MET A 1 -7.80 27.30 -60.79
CA MET A 1 -8.78 26.44 -60.08
C MET A 1 -8.00 25.34 -59.38
N MET A 2 -8.11 25.29 -58.05
CA MET A 2 -7.38 24.43 -57.11
C MET A 2 -7.47 22.93 -57.44
N ARG A 3 -6.44 22.15 -57.07
CA ARG A 3 -6.59 20.97 -56.18
C ARG A 3 -5.25 20.30 -55.79
N LYS A 4 -4.84 20.54 -54.53
CA LYS A 4 -4.32 19.60 -53.51
C LYS A 4 -3.06 18.79 -53.92
N PHE A 5 -1.83 19.07 -53.49
CA PHE A 5 -1.29 19.18 -52.12
C PHE A 5 -1.89 18.14 -51.15
N THR A 6 -1.25 16.97 -51.03
CA THR A 6 -0.93 16.25 -49.77
C THR A 6 -0.63 14.77 -50.06
N GLN A 7 0.54 14.31 -49.57
CA GLN A 7 0.88 12.96 -49.06
C GLN A 7 2.32 12.59 -49.41
N LEU A 8 3.27 13.37 -48.87
CA LEU A 8 4.67 12.96 -48.78
C LEU A 8 5.29 13.53 -47.50
N VAL A 9 4.75 13.12 -46.34
CA VAL A 9 5.39 13.26 -45.03
C VAL A 9 4.93 12.07 -44.19
N MET A 10 5.58 10.91 -44.36
CA MET A 10 5.54 9.84 -43.37
C MET A 10 6.69 10.10 -42.40
N LEU A 11 6.55 11.19 -41.62
CA LEU A 11 7.44 11.45 -40.49
C LEU A 11 7.11 10.39 -39.45
N TRP A 12 8.12 9.59 -39.11
CA TRP A 12 8.14 8.77 -37.91
C TRP A 12 7.78 9.64 -36.69
N LEU A 13 6.52 9.57 -36.27
CA LEU A 13 6.14 9.97 -34.92
C LEU A 13 6.47 8.76 -34.03
N PHE A 14 7.73 8.66 -33.59
CA PHE A 14 8.04 7.97 -32.36
C PHE A 14 7.48 8.85 -31.23
N ALA A 15 6.16 8.83 -31.07
CA ALA A 15 5.54 9.30 -29.85
C ALA A 15 5.98 8.31 -28.77
N THR A 16 6.95 8.75 -27.98
CA THR A 16 7.23 8.28 -26.63
C THR A 16 5.95 7.74 -25.98
N LEU A 17 5.84 6.41 -25.92
CA LEU A 17 5.06 5.75 -24.89
C LEU A 17 5.88 5.95 -23.60
N ILE A 18 5.82 7.15 -23.02
CA ILE A 18 6.06 7.27 -21.59
C ILE A 18 4.92 6.46 -20.99
N GLY A 19 5.25 5.27 -20.49
CA GLY A 19 4.35 4.53 -19.64
C GLY A 19 3.97 5.47 -18.50
N MET A 20 2.79 6.07 -18.61
CA MET A 20 2.07 6.49 -17.44
C MET A 20 1.72 5.18 -16.76
N SER A 21 2.60 4.72 -15.85
CA SER A 21 2.14 3.99 -14.68
C SER A 21 1.24 4.98 -13.93
N GLY A 22 0.02 5.18 -14.46
CA GLY A 22 -1.05 5.75 -13.69
C GLY A 22 -1.33 4.75 -12.60
N PHE A 23 -1.23 5.18 -11.35
CA PHE A 23 -1.72 4.45 -10.20
C PHE A 23 -3.07 3.83 -10.58
N ALA A 24 -3.24 2.52 -10.45
CA ALA A 24 -4.50 1.83 -10.66
C ALA A 24 -5.47 2.21 -9.53
N GLN A 25 -5.91 3.47 -9.52
CA GLN A 25 -6.94 3.96 -8.64
C GLN A 25 -8.30 3.61 -9.23
N THR A 26 -9.18 3.06 -8.41
CA THR A 26 -10.54 2.70 -8.78
C THR A 26 -11.53 3.29 -7.80
N THR A 27 -12.64 3.80 -8.30
CA THR A 27 -13.73 4.29 -7.46
C THR A 27 -14.81 3.22 -7.34
N VAL A 28 -15.02 2.72 -6.14
CA VAL A 28 -16.13 1.81 -5.81
C VAL A 28 -17.30 2.64 -5.30
N THR A 29 -18.50 2.41 -5.84
CA THR A 29 -19.74 3.07 -5.40
C THR A 29 -20.70 2.03 -4.82
N ILE A 30 -21.12 2.23 -3.56
CA ILE A 30 -22.08 1.35 -2.89
C ILE A 30 -23.34 2.15 -2.57
N GLY A 31 -24.46 1.67 -3.10
CA GLY A 31 -25.77 2.29 -2.97
C GLY A 31 -26.11 3.20 -4.17
N THR A 32 -27.34 3.08 -4.65
CA THR A 32 -27.88 3.86 -5.78
C THR A 32 -29.21 4.54 -5.44
N GLY A 33 -29.66 4.41 -4.19
CA GLY A 33 -30.91 4.96 -3.71
C GLY A 33 -30.90 6.48 -3.72
N THR A 34 -32.08 7.05 -3.94
CA THR A 34 -32.32 8.50 -3.98
C THR A 34 -33.16 8.98 -2.79
N LEU A 35 -33.37 8.11 -1.79
CA LEU A 35 -34.02 8.49 -0.55
C LEU A 35 -33.04 9.29 0.31
N ILE A 36 -33.58 10.17 1.16
CA ILE A 36 -32.78 11.10 1.97
C ILE A 36 -32.90 10.79 3.46
N ASP A 37 -31.79 10.95 4.16
CA ASP A 37 -31.67 10.87 5.62
C ASP A 37 -30.65 11.91 6.10
N ARG A 38 -30.51 12.12 7.41
CA ARG A 38 -29.57 13.11 7.96
C ARG A 38 -28.15 12.57 8.19
N TYR A 39 -27.98 11.26 8.10
CA TYR A 39 -26.71 10.58 8.31
C TYR A 39 -25.92 10.41 7.01
N PRO A 40 -24.58 10.46 7.03
CA PRO A 40 -23.75 10.13 8.20
C PRO A 40 -23.14 11.32 8.93
N LEU A 41 -23.23 12.52 8.36
CA LEU A 41 -22.70 13.75 8.93
C LEU A 41 -23.87 14.70 9.21
N GLU A 42 -24.70 14.32 10.19
CA GLU A 42 -25.88 15.10 10.58
C GLU A 42 -25.45 16.38 11.30
N ASP A 43 -26.10 17.51 10.97
CA ASP A 43 -25.80 18.86 11.48
C ASP A 43 -27.01 19.51 12.21
N HIS A 44 -27.98 18.72 12.64
CA HIS A 44 -29.21 19.23 13.28
C HIS A 44 -29.17 19.25 14.82
N TRP A 45 -28.44 18.32 15.41
CA TRP A 45 -28.30 18.14 16.86
C TRP A 45 -26.87 18.49 17.26
N ILE A 46 -26.60 18.64 18.56
CA ILE A 46 -25.23 18.98 19.00
C ILE A 46 -24.30 17.75 18.91
N TYR A 47 -24.79 16.56 19.29
CA TYR A 47 -23.98 15.34 19.34
C TYR A 47 -24.59 14.24 18.48
N GLN A 48 -23.78 13.69 17.58
CA GLN A 48 -24.17 12.56 16.74
C GLN A 48 -23.05 11.55 16.60
N ARG A 49 -23.46 10.30 16.39
CA ARG A 49 -22.54 9.26 15.97
C ARG A 49 -23.26 8.18 15.18
N SER A 50 -22.55 7.55 14.27
CA SER A 50 -23.07 6.43 13.50
C SER A 50 -22.01 5.39 13.17
N GLN A 51 -22.42 4.14 13.00
CA GLN A 51 -21.60 3.08 12.42
C GLN A 51 -22.37 2.44 11.28
N MET A 52 -21.72 2.30 10.14
CA MET A 52 -22.26 1.78 8.89
C MET A 52 -21.40 0.60 8.45
N LEU A 53 -22.05 -0.51 8.11
CA LEU A 53 -21.36 -1.73 7.66
C LEU A 53 -21.47 -1.86 6.14
N PHE A 54 -20.33 -2.08 5.48
CA PHE A 54 -20.20 -2.36 4.05
C PHE A 54 -19.57 -3.72 3.85
N LEU A 55 -20.25 -4.62 3.12
CA LEU A 55 -19.76 -5.98 2.96
C LEU A 55 -18.61 -6.04 1.96
N SER A 56 -17.66 -6.96 2.17
CA SER A 56 -16.55 -7.18 1.24
C SER A 56 -17.04 -7.51 -0.17
N GLY A 57 -18.14 -8.26 -0.28
CA GLY A 57 -18.78 -8.54 -1.58
C GLY A 57 -19.40 -7.31 -2.27
N GLU A 58 -19.71 -6.24 -1.53
CA GLU A 58 -20.17 -4.96 -2.10
C GLU A 58 -18.99 -4.09 -2.54
N ILE A 59 -17.87 -4.15 -1.80
CA ILE A 59 -16.64 -3.42 -2.15
C ILE A 59 -15.94 -4.10 -3.34
N GLY A 60 -15.94 -5.44 -3.34
CA GLY A 60 -15.51 -6.28 -4.46
C GLY A 60 -14.01 -6.48 -4.59
N MET A 61 -13.18 -5.75 -3.84
CA MET A 61 -11.72 -5.81 -3.90
C MET A 61 -11.05 -5.23 -2.65
N GLY A 62 -9.83 -5.68 -2.37
CA GLY A 62 -8.91 -5.04 -1.43
C GLY A 62 -8.12 -3.92 -2.11
N GLY A 63 -7.52 -3.04 -1.32
CA GLY A 63 -6.85 -1.83 -1.80
C GLY A 63 -6.56 -0.86 -0.66
N ARG A 64 -5.73 0.14 -0.93
CA ARG A 64 -5.55 1.25 0.00
C ARG A 64 -6.64 2.28 -0.24
N ILE A 65 -7.53 2.46 0.73
CA ILE A 65 -8.58 3.47 0.66
C ILE A 65 -7.95 4.83 0.94
N THR A 66 -8.03 5.73 -0.04
CA THR A 66 -7.43 7.07 0.04
C THR A 66 -8.48 8.17 0.20
N LYS A 67 -9.70 7.91 -0.27
CA LYS A 67 -10.83 8.86 -0.18
C LYS A 67 -12.14 8.17 0.13
N ILE A 68 -13.00 8.89 0.86
CA ILE A 68 -14.38 8.52 1.12
C ILE A 68 -15.29 9.62 0.58
N ARG A 69 -16.43 9.24 -0.01
CA ARG A 69 -17.46 10.22 -0.39
C ARG A 69 -18.86 9.79 0.02
N TRP A 70 -19.68 10.75 0.42
CA TRP A 70 -21.14 10.58 0.59
C TRP A 70 -21.88 11.56 -0.30
N TYR A 71 -23.03 11.15 -0.85
CA TYR A 71 -23.81 12.03 -1.71
C TYR A 71 -24.71 12.91 -0.86
N ARG A 72 -24.46 14.22 -0.88
CA ARG A 72 -25.30 15.23 -0.24
C ARG A 72 -26.39 15.70 -1.21
N ASP A 73 -27.66 15.57 -0.81
CA ASP A 73 -28.83 15.81 -1.64
C ASP A 73 -29.35 17.25 -1.59
N ASP A 74 -29.21 17.93 -0.45
CA ASP A 74 -29.65 19.30 -0.27
C ASP A 74 -28.74 20.32 -0.98
N ALA A 75 -29.10 21.61 -0.94
CA ALA A 75 -28.37 22.69 -1.58
C ALA A 75 -28.10 23.84 -0.60
N GLY A 76 -26.94 24.46 -0.72
CA GLY A 76 -26.49 25.58 0.10
C GLY A 76 -25.24 25.25 0.93
N PRO A 77 -24.48 26.27 1.36
CA PRO A 77 -23.35 26.07 2.25
C PRO A 77 -23.87 25.61 3.62
N ASN A 78 -23.32 24.51 4.11
CA ASN A 78 -23.49 24.09 5.51
C ASN A 78 -22.11 23.91 6.12
N THR A 79 -21.95 24.40 7.34
CA THR A 79 -20.83 24.05 8.21
C THR A 79 -21.25 22.84 9.03
N GLY A 80 -20.36 21.85 9.14
CA GLY A 80 -20.55 20.73 10.05
C GLY A 80 -19.83 21.00 11.37
N GLY A 81 -20.24 20.32 12.45
CA GLY A 81 -19.49 20.35 13.70
C GLY A 81 -18.09 19.72 13.57
N ASP A 82 -17.48 19.43 14.71
CA ASP A 82 -16.26 18.63 14.78
C ASP A 82 -16.54 17.21 14.29
N ILE A 83 -15.76 16.74 13.31
CA ILE A 83 -15.96 15.43 12.67
C ILE A 83 -14.79 14.53 12.93
N GLU A 84 -15.10 13.27 13.22
CA GLU A 84 -14.16 12.17 13.12
C GLU A 84 -14.72 11.05 12.24
N ILE A 85 -13.86 10.44 11.44
CA ILE A 85 -14.18 9.25 10.63
C ILE A 85 -13.18 8.17 10.97
N TRP A 86 -13.70 6.97 11.19
CA TRP A 86 -12.92 5.81 11.59
C TRP A 86 -13.27 4.60 10.71
N LEU A 87 -12.27 3.78 10.41
CA LEU A 87 -12.39 2.56 9.62
C LEU A 87 -11.91 1.33 10.41
N LYS A 88 -12.63 0.21 10.24
CA LYS A 88 -12.28 -1.08 10.84
C LYS A 88 -12.71 -2.24 9.96
N GLU A 89 -11.82 -3.20 9.72
CA GLU A 89 -12.21 -4.50 9.17
C GLU A 89 -12.93 -5.36 10.22
N THR A 90 -13.97 -6.08 9.80
CA THR A 90 -14.82 -6.88 10.68
C THR A 90 -15.44 -8.06 9.95
N THR A 91 -15.63 -9.17 10.67
CA THR A 91 -16.34 -10.35 10.16
C THR A 91 -17.87 -10.23 10.30
N ALA A 92 -18.36 -9.17 10.95
CA ALA A 92 -19.80 -8.96 11.13
C ALA A 92 -20.51 -8.78 9.77
N THR A 93 -21.67 -9.41 9.59
CA THR A 93 -22.49 -9.31 8.37
C THR A 93 -23.74 -8.46 8.55
N SER A 94 -23.99 -7.98 9.77
CA SER A 94 -25.07 -7.07 10.12
C SER A 94 -24.77 -6.38 11.45
N ILE A 95 -25.51 -5.30 11.74
CA ILE A 95 -25.47 -4.54 12.98
C ILE A 95 -26.71 -4.91 13.80
N VAL A 96 -26.54 -5.80 14.78
CA VAL A 96 -27.66 -6.41 15.54
C VAL A 96 -27.97 -5.75 16.89
N GLY A 97 -27.33 -4.63 17.22
CA GLY A 97 -27.55 -3.97 18.51
C GLY A 97 -27.21 -2.49 18.52
N SER A 98 -27.56 -1.84 19.63
CA SER A 98 -27.36 -0.42 19.89
C SER A 98 -26.10 -0.11 20.69
N VAL A 99 -25.27 -1.11 21.02
CA VAL A 99 -24.02 -0.87 21.76
C VAL A 99 -22.99 -0.30 20.80
N TRP A 100 -22.30 0.79 21.12
CA TRP A 100 -21.21 1.27 20.27
C TRP A 100 -20.06 0.25 20.26
N GLU A 101 -19.59 -0.13 19.08
CA GLU A 101 -18.40 -0.98 18.94
C GLU A 101 -17.15 -0.12 18.75
N SER A 102 -15.99 -0.62 19.18
CA SER A 102 -14.70 0.04 18.89
C SER A 102 -14.62 0.39 17.39
N PRO A 103 -14.36 1.66 17.04
CA PRO A 103 -14.50 2.14 15.67
C PRO A 103 -13.27 1.86 14.78
N GLY A 104 -12.14 1.40 15.35
CA GLY A 104 -10.94 1.00 14.62
C GLY A 104 -9.88 2.10 14.54
N THR A 105 -9.42 2.42 13.33
CA THR A 105 -8.40 3.41 13.02
C THR A 105 -9.05 4.75 12.68
N LEU A 106 -8.62 5.84 13.33
CA LEU A 106 -9.02 7.20 12.96
C LEU A 106 -8.36 7.55 11.63
N VAL A 107 -9.16 7.85 10.61
CA VAL A 107 -8.66 8.18 9.26
C VAL A 107 -8.90 9.63 8.87
N PHE A 108 -9.78 10.34 9.57
CA PHE A 108 -10.01 11.75 9.32
C PHE A 108 -10.51 12.44 10.58
N SER A 109 -10.02 13.65 10.84
CA SER A 109 -10.55 14.52 11.87
C SER A 109 -10.40 15.98 11.43
N THR A 110 -11.44 16.77 11.67
CA THR A 110 -11.40 18.21 11.50
C THR A 110 -12.33 18.87 12.51
N THR A 111 -11.98 20.08 12.89
CA THR A 111 -12.91 21.03 13.48
C THR A 111 -13.59 21.79 12.34
N ASP A 112 -14.91 21.92 12.37
CA ASP A 112 -15.68 22.74 11.41
C ASP A 112 -15.49 22.35 9.93
N ILE A 113 -16.06 21.20 9.51
CA ILE A 113 -15.99 20.79 8.10
C ILE A 113 -16.81 21.74 7.21
N ASP A 114 -16.27 22.10 6.04
CA ASP A 114 -17.07 22.67 4.96
C ASP A 114 -17.78 21.54 4.21
N LEU A 115 -19.10 21.44 4.35
CA LEU A 115 -19.91 20.43 3.65
C LEU A 115 -20.21 20.84 2.19
N GLY A 116 -19.69 21.98 1.73
CA GLY A 116 -19.81 22.47 0.36
C GLY A 116 -21.23 22.93 0.01
N SER A 117 -21.52 23.05 -1.30
CA SER A 117 -22.79 23.58 -1.80
C SER A 117 -23.95 22.57 -1.86
N GLY A 118 -23.67 21.29 -1.54
CA GLY A 118 -24.63 20.19 -1.71
C GLY A 118 -24.93 19.83 -3.17
N GLY A 119 -25.82 18.86 -3.38
CA GLY A 119 -26.20 18.32 -4.70
C GLY A 119 -25.14 17.45 -5.39
N ALA A 120 -24.10 17.03 -4.66
CA ALA A 120 -22.95 16.30 -5.19
C ALA A 120 -22.36 15.32 -4.16
N TRP A 121 -21.39 14.52 -4.59
CA TRP A 121 -20.55 13.74 -3.68
C TRP A 121 -19.64 14.68 -2.89
N LEU A 122 -19.80 14.73 -1.56
CA LEU A 122 -18.83 15.35 -0.67
C LEU A 122 -17.60 14.45 -0.63
N GLU A 123 -16.47 14.93 -1.14
CA GLU A 123 -15.20 14.21 -1.13
C GLU A 123 -14.41 14.55 0.14
N ILE A 124 -13.94 13.51 0.81
CA ILE A 124 -13.07 13.60 1.97
C ILE A 124 -11.79 12.81 1.67
N ASP A 125 -10.68 13.53 1.64
CA ASP A 125 -9.34 12.95 1.63
C ASP A 125 -9.02 12.45 3.03
N ILE A 126 -8.62 11.18 3.16
CA ILE A 126 -8.38 10.55 4.45
C ILE A 126 -6.91 10.19 4.62
N SER A 127 -6.48 9.98 5.85
CA SER A 127 -5.28 9.19 6.10
C SER A 127 -5.52 7.78 5.57
N ASP A 128 -4.69 7.38 4.62
CA ASP A 128 -4.80 6.13 3.90
C ASP A 128 -5.04 4.92 4.82
N PHE A 129 -5.97 4.05 4.40
CA PHE A 129 -6.32 2.84 5.13
C PHE A 129 -6.14 1.61 4.27
N ASP A 130 -5.25 0.70 4.68
CA ASP A 130 -5.02 -0.58 4.01
C ASP A 130 -6.21 -1.52 4.28
N TYR A 131 -7.01 -1.77 3.25
CA TYR A 131 -8.16 -2.68 3.31
C TYR A 131 -7.82 -4.01 2.63
N GLY A 132 -7.84 -5.11 3.40
CA GLY A 132 -7.43 -6.44 2.93
C GLY A 132 -8.40 -7.09 1.94
N GLY A 133 -9.65 -6.60 1.86
CA GLY A 133 -10.64 -7.05 0.86
C GLY A 133 -11.34 -8.36 1.20
N SER A 134 -10.95 -9.05 2.28
CA SER A 134 -11.58 -10.31 2.71
C SER A 134 -12.69 -10.08 3.74
N ASP A 135 -12.43 -9.19 4.71
CA ASP A 135 -13.38 -8.84 5.76
C ASP A 135 -14.30 -7.69 5.35
N ASN A 136 -15.43 -7.52 6.04
CA ASN A 136 -16.34 -6.40 5.82
C ASN A 136 -15.77 -5.12 6.45
N LEU A 137 -16.20 -3.96 5.98
CA LEU A 137 -15.72 -2.67 6.44
C LEU A 137 -16.76 -1.96 7.31
N LEU A 138 -16.40 -1.65 8.54
CA LEU A 138 -17.17 -0.78 9.43
C LEU A 138 -16.65 0.66 9.29
N VAL A 139 -17.51 1.56 8.83
CA VAL A 139 -17.26 3.00 8.73
C VAL A 139 -18.01 3.69 9.86
N SER A 140 -17.29 4.35 10.75
CA SER A 140 -17.89 5.06 11.88
C SER A 140 -17.68 6.56 11.74
N THR A 141 -18.71 7.34 12.07
CA THR A 141 -18.65 8.80 12.09
C THR A 141 -19.02 9.32 13.48
N TYR A 142 -18.32 10.35 13.91
CA TYR A 142 -18.73 11.24 14.99
C TYR A 142 -18.94 12.63 14.40
N VAL A 143 -20.01 13.28 14.82
CA VAL A 143 -20.20 14.73 14.67
C VAL A 143 -20.44 15.29 16.06
N GLN A 144 -19.68 16.32 16.44
CA GLN A 144 -19.70 16.92 17.78
C GLN A 144 -19.82 18.43 17.65
N ASP A 145 -20.43 19.07 18.63
CA ASP A 145 -20.53 20.53 18.72
C ASP A 145 -21.06 21.19 17.43
N ALA A 146 -21.99 20.51 16.73
CA ALA A 146 -22.57 21.09 15.52
C ALA A 146 -23.39 22.33 15.87
N GLU A 147 -23.08 23.45 15.21
CA GLU A 147 -23.81 24.69 15.40
C GLU A 147 -25.22 24.55 14.81
N TYR A 148 -26.25 25.04 15.52
CA TYR A 148 -27.60 25.06 14.99
C TYR A 148 -27.73 26.11 13.87
N ALA A 149 -27.39 25.71 12.65
CA ALA A 149 -27.44 26.53 11.46
C ALA A 149 -28.34 25.87 10.40
N ALA A 150 -29.48 26.51 10.08
CA ALA A 150 -30.34 26.08 8.99
C ALA A 150 -29.91 26.73 7.66
N PRO A 151 -30.02 26.04 6.50
CA PRO A 151 -30.60 24.70 6.30
C PRO A 151 -29.68 23.57 6.75
N HIS A 152 -30.25 22.40 7.02
CA HIS A 152 -29.52 21.20 7.48
C HIS A 152 -29.23 20.24 6.34
N SER A 153 -28.13 19.50 6.46
CA SER A 153 -27.65 18.58 5.44
C SER A 153 -28.53 17.34 5.34
N ASN A 154 -28.77 16.90 4.10
CA ASN A 154 -29.47 15.66 3.77
C ASN A 154 -28.58 14.82 2.86
N TRP A 155 -28.56 13.53 3.12
CA TRP A 155 -27.64 12.59 2.50
C TRP A 155 -28.44 11.46 1.85
N ARG A 156 -28.01 11.04 0.66
CA ARG A 156 -28.66 9.92 -0.02
C ARG A 156 -28.29 8.60 0.63
N TYR A 157 -29.28 7.74 0.74
CA TYR A 157 -29.11 6.39 1.25
C TYR A 157 -29.81 5.35 0.38
N THR A 158 -29.37 4.09 0.54
CA THR A 158 -30.01 2.91 -0.02
C THR A 158 -30.53 2.04 1.12
N PRO A 159 -31.85 1.74 1.16
CA PRO A 159 -32.38 0.78 2.12
C PRO A 159 -31.70 -0.58 1.97
N THR A 160 -31.37 -1.20 3.09
CA THR A 160 -30.78 -2.53 3.16
C THR A 160 -31.81 -3.55 3.65
N SER A 161 -31.67 -4.82 3.29
CA SER A 161 -32.58 -5.90 3.72
C SER A 161 -32.27 -6.42 5.12
N THR A 162 -31.08 -6.10 5.64
CA THR A 162 -30.61 -6.42 7.00
C THR A 162 -30.19 -5.13 7.67
N LEU A 163 -30.10 -5.10 9.00
CA LEU A 163 -29.62 -3.91 9.71
C LEU A 163 -28.13 -3.73 9.40
N MET A 164 -27.78 -2.64 8.71
CA MET A 164 -26.39 -2.30 8.33
C MET A 164 -25.93 -0.98 8.96
N MET A 165 -26.74 -0.37 9.81
CA MET A 165 -26.40 0.88 10.47
C MET A 165 -26.85 0.87 11.94
N ARG A 166 -26.04 1.46 12.83
CA ARG A 166 -26.51 2.00 14.11
C ARG A 166 -26.17 3.48 14.19
N ARG A 167 -27.05 4.27 14.80
CA ARG A 167 -26.97 5.72 14.77
C ARG A 167 -27.73 6.35 15.93
N GLY A 168 -27.32 7.55 16.34
CA GLY A 168 -27.98 8.30 17.39
C GLY A 168 -27.55 9.76 17.39
N GLN A 169 -28.47 10.60 17.85
CA GLN A 169 -28.32 12.05 17.91
C GLN A 169 -29.02 12.60 19.16
N ASP A 170 -28.40 13.56 19.84
CA ASP A 170 -28.95 14.21 21.05
C ASP A 170 -28.34 15.62 21.24
N ASP A 171 -29.09 16.53 21.88
CA ASP A 171 -28.60 17.88 22.22
C ASP A 171 -27.88 17.92 23.57
N ASN A 172 -28.19 16.99 24.47
CA ASN A 172 -27.79 17.04 25.87
C ASN A 172 -26.86 15.87 26.24
N ASP A 173 -27.06 14.70 25.63
CA ASP A 173 -26.31 13.50 25.96
C ASP A 173 -25.15 13.25 24.98
N ASN A 174 -23.92 13.28 25.50
CA ASN A 174 -22.72 12.90 24.77
C ASN A 174 -21.99 11.72 25.46
N PRO A 175 -21.95 10.52 24.85
CA PRO A 175 -22.43 10.22 23.51
C PRO A 175 -23.93 9.87 23.47
N PRO A 176 -24.64 10.13 22.36
CA PRO A 176 -26.08 9.92 22.27
C PRO A 176 -26.45 8.43 22.28
N GLY A 177 -27.66 8.14 22.74
CA GLY A 177 -28.27 6.79 22.67
C GLY A 177 -28.44 6.33 21.22
N LEU A 178 -28.21 5.04 20.96
CA LEU A 178 -28.19 4.49 19.59
C LEU A 178 -29.41 3.62 19.30
N GLY A 179 -29.87 3.67 18.04
CA GLY A 179 -30.80 2.72 17.44
C GLY A 179 -30.21 2.10 16.17
N THR A 180 -30.72 0.94 15.78
CA THR A 180 -30.35 0.31 14.50
C THR A 180 -31.23 0.84 13.36
N SER A 181 -30.71 0.80 12.13
CA SER A 181 -31.40 1.31 10.94
C SER A 181 -31.13 0.46 9.70
N TYR A 182 -32.13 0.39 8.81
CA TYR A 182 -32.00 -0.15 7.46
C TYR A 182 -31.50 0.89 6.46
N ASN A 183 -31.53 2.18 6.83
CA ASN A 183 -31.15 3.29 5.96
C ASN A 183 -29.64 3.45 6.03
N ARG A 184 -28.91 2.84 5.09
CA ARG A 184 -27.45 2.97 5.02
C ARG A 184 -27.05 4.01 3.96
N PRO A 185 -26.31 5.07 4.33
CA PRO A 185 -25.84 6.08 3.38
C PRO A 185 -25.10 5.49 2.18
N ASN A 186 -25.31 6.07 1.00
CA ASN A 186 -24.55 5.72 -0.19
C ASN A 186 -23.12 6.23 -0.05
N ILE A 187 -22.14 5.41 -0.38
CA ILE A 187 -20.73 5.74 -0.19
C ILE A 187 -19.93 5.48 -1.46
N GLN A 188 -18.87 6.27 -1.65
CA GLN A 188 -17.79 5.92 -2.57
C GLN A 188 -16.47 5.76 -1.83
N PHE A 189 -15.66 4.81 -2.29
CA PHE A 189 -14.26 4.65 -1.90
C PHE A 189 -13.39 4.81 -3.13
N ASP A 190 -12.33 5.62 -3.03
CA ASP A 190 -11.21 5.46 -3.96
C ASP A 190 -10.23 4.48 -3.37
N LEU A 191 -9.98 3.38 -4.08
CA LEU A 191 -8.95 2.41 -3.75
C LEU A 191 -7.78 2.58 -4.70
N ASP A 192 -6.59 2.81 -4.14
CA ASP A 192 -5.35 2.57 -4.84
C ASP A 192 -5.06 1.07 -4.82
N LEU A 193 -5.05 0.45 -6.00
CA LEU A 193 -4.78 -0.98 -6.17
C LEU A 193 -3.28 -1.28 -6.37
N ASP A 194 -2.46 -0.25 -6.62
CA ASP A 194 -1.02 -0.37 -6.82
C ASP A 194 -0.23 0.01 -5.56
N PHE A 195 -0.88 -0.01 -4.39
CA PHE A 195 -0.17 0.21 -3.14
C PHE A 195 0.72 -0.99 -2.83
N SER A 196 1.98 -0.70 -2.50
CA SER A 196 2.94 -1.71 -2.06
C SER A 196 3.27 -1.50 -0.59
N THR A 197 2.99 -2.51 0.24
CA THR A 197 3.47 -2.53 1.61
C THR A 197 4.94 -2.93 1.61
N ILE A 198 5.80 -2.07 2.13
CA ILE A 198 7.22 -2.37 2.30
C ILE A 198 7.40 -3.24 3.55
N ILE A 199 7.68 -4.53 3.36
CA ILE A 199 7.90 -5.48 4.47
C ILE A 199 9.34 -5.42 4.99
N LEU A 200 10.28 -5.11 4.11
CA LEU A 200 11.68 -4.92 4.46
C LEU A 200 12.30 -3.92 3.50
N GLU A 201 12.95 -2.90 4.05
CA GLU A 201 13.85 -2.01 3.32
C GLU A 201 15.20 -2.02 4.06
N GLU A 202 16.26 -2.30 3.32
CA GLU A 202 17.61 -2.41 3.90
C GLU A 202 18.60 -1.59 3.08
N GLY A 203 19.00 -0.44 3.61
CA GLY A 203 20.02 0.41 3.02
C GLY A 203 21.45 0.09 3.45
N PHE A 204 21.66 -0.90 4.33
CA PHE A 204 22.96 -1.32 4.87
C PHE A 204 23.69 -0.27 5.72
N GLU A 205 22.98 0.74 6.22
CA GLU A 205 23.54 1.90 6.94
C GLU A 205 23.90 1.63 8.41
N ASN A 206 24.23 0.38 8.76
CA ASN A 206 24.59 -0.02 10.13
C ASN A 206 26.09 0.22 10.44
N GLY A 207 26.63 1.37 10.04
CA GLY A 207 28.02 1.76 10.33
C GLY A 207 29.09 0.77 9.86
N GLY A 208 28.84 0.04 8.76
CA GLY A 208 29.73 -0.97 8.22
C GLY A 208 29.64 -2.36 8.88
N ALA A 209 28.74 -2.54 9.84
CA ALA A 209 28.39 -3.84 10.40
C ALA A 209 27.25 -4.51 9.61
N ILE A 210 27.05 -5.82 9.82
CA ILE A 210 25.86 -6.51 9.30
C ILE A 210 24.59 -5.87 9.88
N PRO A 211 23.54 -5.63 9.08
CA PRO A 211 22.32 -5.05 9.61
C PRO A 211 21.64 -5.93 10.67
N ALA A 212 20.81 -5.33 11.51
CA ALA A 212 20.17 -6.02 12.61
C ALA A 212 19.33 -7.20 12.10
N SER A 213 19.44 -8.35 12.77
CA SER A 213 18.71 -9.60 12.44
C SER A 213 19.05 -10.25 11.09
N TRP A 214 19.96 -9.66 10.30
CA TRP A 214 20.56 -10.34 9.17
C TRP A 214 21.65 -11.31 9.64
N THR A 215 21.84 -12.40 8.90
CA THR A 215 22.87 -13.40 9.20
C THR A 215 23.63 -13.80 7.94
N GLN A 216 24.71 -14.59 8.10
CA GLN A 216 25.45 -15.17 6.98
C GLN A 216 25.56 -16.68 7.15
N GLU A 217 25.39 -17.43 6.05
CA GLU A 217 25.55 -18.88 6.01
C GLU A 217 26.69 -19.23 5.04
N TYR A 218 27.74 -19.85 5.57
CA TYR A 218 28.86 -20.34 4.77
C TYR A 218 28.51 -21.68 4.13
N VAL A 219 28.58 -21.76 2.81
CA VAL A 219 28.36 -23.00 2.05
C VAL A 219 29.70 -23.61 1.65
N ILE A 220 30.60 -22.80 1.11
CA ILE A 220 31.97 -23.19 0.76
C ILE A 220 32.92 -22.10 1.24
N GLY A 221 33.95 -22.50 2.01
CA GLY A 221 34.90 -21.58 2.63
C GLY A 221 34.28 -20.75 3.76
N THR A 222 34.92 -19.63 4.10
CA THR A 222 34.53 -18.79 5.26
C THR A 222 34.58 -17.29 4.95
N ASN A 223 34.32 -16.90 3.70
CA ASN A 223 34.41 -15.52 3.28
C ASN A 223 33.17 -14.72 3.71
N ASN A 224 33.37 -13.51 4.23
CA ASN A 224 32.28 -12.68 4.74
C ASN A 224 31.77 -11.69 3.69
N TRP A 225 30.46 -11.51 3.66
CA TRP A 225 29.84 -10.26 3.22
C TRP A 225 30.35 -9.12 4.11
N ARG A 226 30.76 -8.03 3.48
CA ARG A 226 31.23 -6.80 4.11
C ARG A 226 30.27 -5.67 3.80
N PHE A 227 30.16 -4.69 4.67
CA PHE A 227 29.31 -3.52 4.47
C PHE A 227 30.21 -2.31 4.35
N GLN A 228 30.31 -1.75 3.15
CA GLN A 228 31.34 -0.77 2.79
C GLN A 228 30.82 0.21 1.73
N ASN A 229 31.49 1.35 1.57
CA ASN A 229 31.18 2.29 0.50
C ASN A 229 31.78 1.81 -0.83
N GLY A 230 30.92 1.48 -1.79
CA GLY A 230 31.33 1.02 -3.11
C GLY A 230 31.89 -0.40 -3.13
N GLY A 231 32.69 -0.69 -4.16
CA GLY A 231 33.19 -2.02 -4.48
C GLY A 231 34.67 -2.05 -4.79
N ALA A 232 35.22 -3.27 -4.90
CA ALA A 232 36.63 -3.48 -5.19
C ALA A 232 37.06 -2.78 -6.50
N GLY A 233 38.25 -2.18 -6.45
CA GLY A 233 38.79 -1.41 -7.58
C GLY A 233 37.95 -0.18 -7.96
N GLY A 234 37.07 0.30 -7.07
CA GLY A 234 36.17 1.42 -7.36
C GLY A 234 34.99 1.06 -8.25
N ASN A 235 34.59 -0.22 -8.27
CA ASN A 235 33.45 -0.69 -9.05
C ASN A 235 32.38 -1.30 -8.13
N PRO A 236 31.38 -0.51 -7.69
CA PRO A 236 31.14 0.91 -8.00
C PRO A 236 32.01 1.82 -7.12
N ALA A 237 32.11 3.09 -7.49
CA ALA A 237 32.96 4.07 -6.77
C ALA A 237 32.37 4.44 -5.39
N ALA A 238 31.06 4.29 -5.22
CA ALA A 238 30.32 4.53 -3.99
C ALA A 238 29.09 3.61 -3.92
N ALA A 239 28.46 3.53 -2.75
CA ALA A 239 27.15 2.93 -2.57
C ALA A 239 26.10 3.63 -3.47
N HIS A 240 25.05 2.91 -3.87
CA HIS A 240 24.01 3.48 -4.74
C HIS A 240 23.19 4.56 -4.01
N SER A 241 22.93 4.37 -2.72
CA SER A 241 22.34 5.33 -1.80
C SER A 241 23.05 5.22 -0.45
N GLY A 242 22.99 6.28 0.35
CA GLY A 242 23.65 6.29 1.66
C GLY A 242 25.18 6.18 1.57
N SER A 243 25.78 5.54 2.57
CA SER A 243 27.23 5.39 2.72
C SER A 243 27.71 3.94 2.55
N TYR A 244 26.80 2.96 2.63
CA TYR A 244 27.18 1.56 2.70
C TYR A 244 26.37 0.70 1.72
N ASN A 245 26.99 -0.41 1.32
CA ASN A 245 26.35 -1.45 0.54
C ASN A 245 26.90 -2.82 0.97
N ALA A 246 26.14 -3.90 0.81
CA ALA A 246 26.68 -5.23 1.09
C ALA A 246 27.56 -5.69 -0.09
N ALA A 247 28.79 -6.11 0.18
CA ALA A 247 29.79 -6.50 -0.80
C ALA A 247 30.46 -7.81 -0.41
N LEU A 248 30.38 -8.81 -1.30
CA LEU A 248 31.21 -10.01 -1.19
C LEU A 248 32.45 -9.82 -2.05
N THR A 249 33.53 -9.37 -1.41
CA THR A 249 34.85 -9.28 -2.03
C THR A 249 35.67 -10.51 -1.68
N HIS A 250 36.58 -10.92 -2.56
CA HIS A 250 37.29 -12.18 -2.40
C HIS A 250 38.55 -12.05 -1.53
N THR A 251 38.87 -13.13 -0.81
CA THR A 251 40.23 -13.44 -0.32
C THR A 251 40.77 -14.74 -0.91
N THR A 252 39.90 -15.62 -1.45
CA THR A 252 40.22 -16.91 -2.07
C THR A 252 39.12 -17.29 -3.07
N VAL A 253 39.44 -18.10 -4.09
CA VAL A 253 38.49 -18.54 -5.13
C VAL A 253 37.57 -19.66 -4.62
N GLY A 254 36.35 -19.75 -5.15
CA GLY A 254 35.43 -20.86 -4.88
C GLY A 254 34.55 -20.68 -3.64
N ASN A 255 34.68 -19.55 -2.94
CA ASN A 255 33.89 -19.29 -1.74
C ASN A 255 32.43 -19.00 -2.09
N VAL A 256 31.53 -19.52 -1.26
CA VAL A 256 30.09 -19.40 -1.39
C VAL A 256 29.54 -19.04 -0.01
N THR A 257 29.03 -17.82 0.11
CA THR A 257 28.42 -17.32 1.35
C THR A 257 27.10 -16.68 1.02
N LYS A 258 26.07 -17.05 1.78
CA LYS A 258 24.74 -16.45 1.67
C LYS A 258 24.60 -15.30 2.67
N LEU A 259 24.01 -14.20 2.24
CA LEU A 259 23.50 -13.14 3.12
C LEU A 259 22.01 -13.36 3.31
N VAL A 260 21.57 -13.43 4.57
CA VAL A 260 20.24 -13.91 4.96
C VAL A 260 19.46 -12.80 5.64
N SER A 261 18.31 -12.45 5.08
CA SER A 261 17.38 -11.49 5.69
C SER A 261 16.82 -12.03 7.02
N PRO A 262 16.21 -11.18 7.84
CA PRO A 262 15.28 -11.63 8.87
C PRO A 262 14.16 -12.49 8.26
N ALA A 263 13.49 -13.29 9.09
CA ALA A 263 12.27 -13.97 8.67
C ALA A 263 11.20 -12.93 8.35
N LEU A 264 10.61 -13.02 7.15
CA LEU A 264 9.52 -12.15 6.71
C LEU A 264 8.21 -12.93 6.75
N ASP A 265 7.19 -12.33 7.36
CA ASP A 265 5.83 -12.84 7.22
C ASP A 265 5.22 -12.27 5.95
N LEU A 266 4.94 -13.16 5.01
CA LEU A 266 4.40 -12.82 3.70
C LEU A 266 3.07 -13.55 3.45
N SER A 267 2.39 -14.04 4.49
CA SER A 267 1.15 -14.82 4.33
C SER A 267 0.02 -14.04 3.67
N ASP A 268 0.00 -12.73 3.88
CA ASP A 268 -1.11 -11.86 3.48
C ASP A 268 -0.90 -11.24 2.09
N PHE A 269 0.23 -11.53 1.44
CA PHE A 269 0.59 -10.97 0.14
C PHE A 269 0.47 -12.02 -0.95
N ALA A 270 -0.46 -11.81 -1.89
CA ALA A 270 -0.65 -12.72 -3.02
C ALA A 270 0.52 -12.68 -4.03
N SER A 271 1.21 -11.53 -4.13
CA SER A 271 2.29 -11.29 -5.08
C SER A 271 3.43 -10.49 -4.44
N PRO A 272 4.16 -11.05 -3.46
CA PRO A 272 5.28 -10.33 -2.84
C PRO A 272 6.41 -10.14 -3.86
N GLU A 273 7.08 -8.99 -3.79
CA GLU A 273 8.14 -8.64 -4.73
C GLU A 273 9.45 -8.37 -4.00
N LEU A 274 10.57 -8.77 -4.60
CA LEU A 274 11.90 -8.36 -4.20
C LEU A 274 12.49 -7.41 -5.24
N ASN A 275 12.83 -6.20 -4.79
CA ASN A 275 13.53 -5.21 -5.58
C ASN A 275 14.89 -4.90 -4.94
N PHE A 276 15.97 -4.92 -5.72
CA PHE A 276 17.30 -4.57 -5.23
C PHE A 276 18.19 -4.04 -6.35
N TRP A 277 19.21 -3.26 -5.99
CA TRP A 277 20.24 -2.83 -6.91
C TRP A 277 21.41 -3.78 -6.89
N HIS A 278 21.92 -4.08 -8.08
CA HIS A 278 23.05 -4.96 -8.26
C HIS A 278 24.10 -4.35 -9.19
N THR A 279 25.35 -4.46 -8.79
CA THR A 279 26.49 -4.25 -9.68
C THR A 279 27.39 -5.46 -9.66
N GLN A 280 28.05 -5.72 -10.78
CA GLN A 280 29.04 -6.76 -10.91
C GLN A 280 30.00 -6.42 -12.05
N ALA A 281 31.18 -5.94 -11.68
CA ALA A 281 32.22 -5.59 -12.65
C ALA A 281 32.80 -6.86 -13.29
N VAL A 282 32.95 -6.82 -14.62
CA VAL A 282 33.66 -7.86 -15.37
C VAL A 282 35.14 -7.79 -15.05
N TRP A 283 35.79 -8.94 -14.92
CA TRP A 283 37.23 -9.03 -14.79
C TRP A 283 37.85 -10.02 -15.74
N SER A 284 38.47 -9.51 -16.81
CA SER A 284 39.38 -10.28 -17.66
C SER A 284 38.91 -11.69 -18.06
N GLY A 285 37.61 -11.90 -18.26
CA GLY A 285 37.01 -13.18 -18.63
C GLY A 285 36.46 -14.00 -17.45
N ASP A 286 36.83 -13.67 -16.22
CA ASP A 286 36.28 -14.21 -15.00
C ASP A 286 35.06 -13.39 -14.54
N GLN A 287 34.08 -14.08 -13.98
CA GLN A 287 32.87 -13.46 -13.48
C GLN A 287 32.36 -14.21 -12.25
N ASP A 288 31.93 -13.43 -11.27
CA ASP A 288 31.18 -13.93 -10.13
C ASP A 288 29.77 -14.40 -10.53
N GLU A 289 29.04 -15.05 -9.64
CA GLU A 289 27.66 -15.46 -9.88
C GLU A 289 26.78 -15.05 -8.72
N LEU A 290 25.65 -14.43 -9.04
CA LEU A 290 24.64 -14.07 -8.07
C LEU A 290 23.41 -14.96 -8.26
N ARG A 291 22.92 -15.56 -7.17
CA ARG A 291 21.66 -16.31 -7.14
C ARG A 291 20.81 -15.95 -5.93
N VAL A 292 19.50 -15.78 -6.11
CA VAL A 292 18.56 -15.46 -5.02
C VAL A 292 17.67 -16.66 -4.73
N TYR A 293 17.51 -16.96 -3.44
CA TYR A 293 16.76 -18.11 -2.94
C TYR A 293 15.71 -17.67 -1.93
N TYR A 294 14.75 -18.56 -1.69
CA TYR A 294 13.86 -18.49 -0.55
C TYR A 294 13.77 -19.82 0.20
N LYS A 295 13.32 -19.77 1.46
CA LYS A 295 12.82 -20.94 2.20
C LYS A 295 11.58 -20.56 2.99
N THR A 296 10.68 -21.53 3.16
CA THR A 296 9.37 -21.36 3.84
C THR A 296 9.40 -21.72 5.33
N SER A 297 10.55 -22.13 5.86
CA SER A 297 10.73 -22.42 7.29
C SER A 297 12.19 -22.27 7.71
N LEU A 298 12.45 -22.06 9.01
CA LEU A 298 13.81 -21.88 9.54
C LEU A 298 14.78 -23.02 9.19
N GLY A 299 14.29 -24.27 9.20
CA GLY A 299 15.06 -25.48 8.83
C GLY A 299 14.83 -25.98 7.41
N GLY A 300 14.08 -25.26 6.58
CA GLY A 300 13.74 -25.68 5.23
C GLY A 300 14.91 -25.63 4.24
N THR A 301 14.74 -26.27 3.09
CA THR A 301 15.70 -26.22 1.99
C THR A 301 15.58 -24.90 1.22
N TRP A 302 16.72 -24.38 0.76
CA TRP A 302 16.77 -23.22 -0.13
C TRP A 302 16.26 -23.57 -1.53
N THR A 303 15.23 -22.86 -1.98
CA THR A 303 14.67 -22.95 -3.33
C THR A 303 15.04 -21.69 -4.10
N MET A 304 15.64 -21.82 -5.28
CA MET A 304 16.01 -20.66 -6.09
C MET A 304 14.75 -19.97 -6.62
N ILE A 305 14.72 -18.63 -6.59
CA ILE A 305 13.65 -17.87 -7.21
C ILE A 305 13.80 -18.00 -8.75
N PRO A 306 12.71 -18.25 -9.51
CA PRO A 306 12.79 -18.34 -10.96
C PRO A 306 13.48 -17.11 -11.59
N ASN A 307 14.41 -17.35 -12.52
CA ASN A 307 15.22 -16.33 -13.21
C ASN A 307 16.13 -15.47 -12.30
N ALA A 308 16.28 -15.82 -11.02
CA ALA A 308 17.13 -15.09 -10.09
C ALA A 308 18.58 -15.59 -10.10
N GLU A 309 19.16 -15.72 -11.28
CA GLU A 309 20.54 -16.16 -11.50
C GLU A 309 21.23 -15.24 -12.51
N TRP A 310 22.38 -14.69 -12.12
CA TRP A 310 23.20 -13.82 -12.96
C TRP A 310 24.65 -14.29 -12.93
N THR A 311 25.07 -14.91 -14.03
CA THR A 311 26.39 -15.58 -14.14
C THR A 311 27.35 -14.92 -15.14
N ARG A 312 26.87 -13.98 -15.98
CA ARG A 312 27.62 -13.56 -17.20
C ARG A 312 27.54 -12.09 -17.60
N ILE A 313 26.87 -11.21 -16.85
CA ILE A 313 26.56 -9.86 -17.36
C ILE A 313 27.39 -8.78 -16.64
N LYS A 314 27.97 -7.87 -17.43
CA LYS A 314 28.41 -6.54 -16.97
C LYS A 314 27.18 -5.73 -16.56
N LEU A 315 26.78 -5.81 -15.30
CA LEU A 315 25.69 -5.02 -14.75
C LEU A 315 26.33 -3.91 -13.93
N ILE A 316 26.20 -2.66 -14.35
CA ILE A 316 26.56 -1.52 -13.50
C ILE A 316 25.23 -0.88 -13.09
N GLY A 317 24.92 -0.93 -11.79
CA GLY A 317 23.77 -0.24 -11.18
C GLY A 317 22.43 -0.61 -11.83
N GLN A 318 22.10 -1.90 -11.91
CA GLN A 318 20.84 -2.34 -12.52
C GLN A 318 19.85 -2.73 -11.42
N LYS A 319 18.65 -2.13 -11.44
CA LYS A 319 17.52 -2.56 -10.61
C LYS A 319 17.10 -3.96 -11.05
N LYS A 320 17.01 -4.88 -10.09
CA LYS A 320 16.45 -6.21 -10.26
C LYS A 320 15.09 -6.25 -9.60
N HIS A 321 14.17 -6.95 -10.25
CA HIS A 321 12.80 -7.13 -9.81
C HIS A 321 12.47 -8.61 -9.96
N LEU A 322 11.98 -9.22 -8.88
CA LEU A 322 11.64 -10.63 -8.81
C LEU A 322 10.31 -10.81 -8.09
N LEU A 323 9.49 -11.74 -8.58
CA LEU A 323 8.30 -12.21 -7.89
C LEU A 323 8.68 -13.29 -6.87
N CYS A 324 8.28 -13.11 -5.62
CA CYS A 324 8.47 -14.07 -4.54
C CYS A 324 7.23 -14.94 -4.34
N GLN A 325 7.40 -16.07 -3.66
CA GLN A 325 6.30 -16.94 -3.22
C GLN A 325 5.92 -16.59 -1.77
N THR A 326 4.69 -16.90 -1.38
CA THR A 326 4.18 -16.73 -0.02
C THR A 326 5.02 -17.50 1.01
N GLN A 327 5.34 -16.85 2.14
CA GLN A 327 6.25 -17.30 3.22
C GLN A 327 7.70 -17.50 2.75
N ALA A 328 8.50 -16.44 2.74
CA ALA A 328 9.89 -16.51 2.29
C ALA A 328 10.84 -15.71 3.19
N MET A 329 11.84 -16.40 3.72
CA MET A 329 13.12 -15.77 4.05
C MET A 329 13.88 -15.60 2.74
N ILE A 330 14.28 -14.38 2.39
CA ILE A 330 14.94 -14.10 1.11
C ILE A 330 16.44 -14.12 1.33
N ILE A 331 17.13 -14.99 0.58
CA ILE A 331 18.58 -15.04 0.58
C ILE A 331 19.12 -14.57 -0.73
N ILE A 332 20.23 -13.87 -0.60
CA ILE A 332 21.09 -13.61 -1.71
C ILE A 332 22.38 -14.40 -1.53
N SER A 333 22.67 -15.27 -2.48
CA SER A 333 23.84 -16.15 -2.46
C SER A 333 24.75 -15.84 -3.63
N HIS A 334 26.03 -16.05 -3.42
CA HIS A 334 27.06 -15.80 -4.41
C HIS A 334 27.91 -17.05 -4.63
N LEU A 335 28.14 -17.44 -5.88
CA LEU A 335 29.09 -18.48 -6.27
C LEU A 335 30.21 -17.84 -7.08
N LYS A 336 31.45 -18.30 -6.95
CA LYS A 336 32.58 -17.81 -7.75
C LYS A 336 33.35 -18.96 -8.37
N GLU A 337 33.49 -18.97 -9.70
CA GLU A 337 34.25 -19.99 -10.44
C GLU A 337 35.66 -19.58 -10.90
N GLN A 338 36.16 -18.35 -10.66
CA GLN A 338 37.57 -17.85 -10.59
C GLN A 338 37.56 -16.29 -10.72
N MET A 339 38.69 -15.59 -10.69
CA MET A 339 38.85 -14.25 -10.06
C MET A 339 38.08 -13.04 -10.65
N SER A 340 37.23 -12.41 -9.81
CA SER A 340 36.99 -10.96 -9.62
C SER A 340 35.71 -10.34 -10.23
N GLY A 341 34.55 -10.55 -9.60
CA GLY A 341 33.49 -9.55 -9.56
C GLY A 341 33.41 -8.91 -8.17
N VAL A 342 32.53 -7.91 -8.03
CA VAL A 342 32.05 -7.43 -6.73
C VAL A 342 30.56 -7.37 -6.89
N VAL A 343 29.84 -8.18 -6.11
CA VAL A 343 28.39 -8.09 -6.04
C VAL A 343 28.06 -7.09 -4.95
N VAL A 344 27.39 -6.02 -5.32
CA VAL A 344 26.91 -4.98 -4.39
C VAL A 344 25.40 -5.03 -4.27
N PHE A 345 24.89 -5.03 -3.03
CA PHE A 345 23.47 -4.88 -2.68
C PHE A 345 23.18 -3.49 -2.17
N VAL A 346 22.13 -2.87 -2.73
CA VAL A 346 21.54 -1.63 -2.22
C VAL A 346 20.03 -1.73 -2.32
#